data_AF-A0A4Q5WBG6-F1
#
_entry.id   AF-A0A4Q5WBG6-F1
#
_cell.length_a   1.000
_cell.length_b   1.000
_cell.length_c   1.000
_cell.angle_alpha   90.00
_cell.angle_beta   90.00
_cell.angle_gamma   90.00
#
_symmetry.space_group_name_H-M   'P 1'
#
loop_
_entity.id
_entity.type
_entity.pdbx_description
1 polymer ?
#
loop_
_entity_poly.entity_id
_entity_poly.type
_entity_poly.pdbx_seq_one_letter_code
_entity_poly.pdbx_strand_id
1 'polypeptide(L)'
;MKRILLFLLLCALAGPGFAQKGPATPTSPYADARLTYKIIPAAGGTWCYDIYADGRMMIHQPSIPGMPGNAGFKTKTSAEKVAQLVVRKIKTGLLPPSVALDELKSLKAI
;
A
#
# COMPACT_ATOMS: atom_id res chain seq x y z
N MET A 1 -63.28 25.18 6.04
CA MET A 1 -63.96 24.63 4.85
C MET A 1 -63.27 25.15 3.60
N LYS A 2 -62.87 24.24 2.68
CA LYS A 2 -62.36 24.39 1.28
C LYS A 2 -61.06 23.57 1.14
N ARG A 3 -61.19 22.28 0.84
CA ARG A 3 -61.22 21.64 -0.49
C ARG A 3 -59.81 21.27 -0.96
N ILE A 4 -59.49 20.01 -0.67
CA ILE A 4 -58.59 19.11 -1.39
C ILE A 4 -58.57 19.41 -2.88
N LEU A 5 -57.37 19.58 -3.44
CA LEU A 5 -57.10 19.24 -4.83
C LEU A 5 -55.79 18.46 -4.89
N LEU A 6 -56.00 17.17 -5.07
CA LEU A 6 -55.01 16.15 -5.39
C LEU A 6 -54.39 16.49 -6.75
N PHE A 7 -53.11 16.81 -6.81
CA PHE A 7 -52.33 16.77 -8.03
C PHE A 7 -51.16 15.81 -7.83
N LEU A 8 -51.44 14.54 -8.13
CA LEU A 8 -50.45 13.56 -8.55
C LEU A 8 -49.82 14.07 -9.84
N LEU A 9 -48.58 14.57 -9.76
CA LEU A 9 -47.72 14.72 -10.93
C LEU A 9 -46.51 13.80 -10.76
N LEU A 10 -46.64 12.67 -11.45
CA LEU A 10 -45.62 11.66 -11.66
C LEU A 10 -44.54 12.24 -12.60
N CYS A 11 -43.46 12.80 -12.06
CA CYS A 11 -42.27 13.11 -12.86
C CYS A 11 -41.29 11.94 -12.78
N ALA A 12 -41.51 10.95 -13.65
CA ALA A 12 -40.44 10.09 -14.12
C ALA A 12 -40.01 10.63 -15.49
N LEU A 13 -38.71 10.90 -15.68
CA LEU A 13 -37.88 10.38 -16.78
C LEU A 13 -36.54 11.14 -16.89
N ALA A 14 -35.48 10.34 -16.80
CA ALA A 14 -34.17 10.52 -17.44
C ALA A 14 -33.35 11.77 -17.08
N GLY A 15 -32.71 11.75 -15.91
CA GLY A 15 -31.46 12.47 -15.74
C GLY A 15 -30.37 11.89 -16.65
N PRO A 16 -29.45 12.70 -17.20
CA PRO A 16 -28.38 12.21 -18.05
C PRO A 16 -27.57 11.18 -17.27
N GLY A 17 -27.41 10.00 -17.87
CA GLY A 17 -26.65 8.91 -17.28
C GLY A 17 -25.30 9.44 -16.81
N PHE A 18 -25.06 9.38 -15.51
CA PHE A 18 -23.70 9.35 -15.01
C PHE A 18 -23.06 8.12 -15.66
N ALA A 19 -22.30 8.36 -16.73
CA ALA A 19 -21.34 7.40 -17.20
C ALA A 19 -20.41 7.13 -16.01
N GLN A 20 -20.67 6.03 -15.29
CA GLN A 20 -19.74 5.51 -14.31
C GLN A 20 -18.49 5.16 -15.10
N LYS A 21 -17.53 6.09 -15.12
CA LYS A 21 -16.14 5.76 -15.41
C LYS A 21 -15.81 4.64 -14.43
N GLY A 22 -15.75 3.39 -14.92
CA GLY A 22 -15.38 2.23 -14.12
C GLY A 22 -14.10 2.56 -13.34
N PRO A 23 -13.84 1.89 -12.20
CA PRO A 23 -12.72 2.25 -11.35
C PRO A 23 -11.45 2.27 -12.21
N ALA A 24 -10.93 3.47 -12.46
CA ALA A 24 -9.56 3.61 -12.91
C ALA A 24 -8.76 2.96 -11.79
N THR A 25 -8.10 1.85 -12.09
CA THR A 25 -7.13 1.26 -11.16
C THR A 25 -6.26 2.43 -10.68
N PRO A 26 -6.20 2.72 -9.38
CA PRO A 26 -5.35 3.80 -8.91
C PRO A 26 -3.91 3.37 -9.22
N THR A 27 -3.38 3.88 -10.34
CA THR A 27 -1.99 3.69 -10.71
C THR A 27 -1.16 4.28 -9.59
N SER A 28 -0.24 3.49 -9.05
CA SER A 28 0.68 3.98 -8.00
C SER A 28 1.33 5.28 -8.46
N PRO A 29 1.40 6.33 -7.62
CA PRO A 29 2.20 7.52 -7.95
C PRO A 29 3.69 7.19 -8.12
N TYR A 30 4.10 5.98 -7.73
CA TYR A 30 5.45 5.44 -7.86
C TYR A 30 5.56 4.35 -8.95
N ALA A 31 4.56 4.19 -9.82
CA ALA A 31 4.59 3.16 -10.88
C ALA A 31 5.81 3.34 -11.80
N ASP A 32 6.12 4.59 -12.16
CA ASP A 32 7.24 4.96 -13.01
C ASP A 32 8.50 5.35 -12.21
N ALA A 33 8.41 5.41 -10.88
CA ALA A 33 9.53 5.80 -10.04
C ALA A 33 10.63 4.74 -10.03
N ARG A 34 11.89 5.20 -10.02
CA ARG A 34 13.05 4.33 -9.81
C ARG A 34 13.12 3.93 -8.34
N LEU A 35 12.43 2.85 -8.00
CA LEU A 35 12.49 2.26 -6.67
C LEU A 35 13.78 1.46 -6.47
N THR A 36 14.50 1.78 -5.40
CA THR A 36 15.70 1.05 -4.95
C THR A 36 15.62 0.80 -3.45
N TYR A 37 16.41 -0.15 -2.94
CA TYR A 37 16.50 -0.41 -1.51
C TYR A 37 17.95 -0.48 -1.06
N LYS A 38 18.18 -0.26 0.24
CA LYS A 38 19.47 -0.47 0.90
C LYS A 38 19.26 -1.28 2.16
N ILE A 39 20.14 -2.24 2.40
CA ILE A 39 20.18 -3.01 3.64
C ILE A 39 21.15 -2.33 4.60
N ILE A 40 20.68 -2.04 5.81
CA ILE A 40 21.44 -1.29 6.82
C ILE A 40 21.55 -2.12 8.10
N PRO A 41 22.65 -2.00 8.87
CA PRO A 41 22.77 -2.65 10.17
C PRO A 41 21.82 -1.98 11.18
N ALA A 42 21.28 -2.79 12.10
CA ALA A 42 20.43 -2.36 13.21
C ALA A 42 21.01 -2.80 14.56
N ALA A 43 20.35 -2.36 15.64
CA ALA A 43 20.71 -2.74 17.01
C ALA A 43 20.77 -4.26 17.19
N GLY A 44 21.64 -4.72 18.10
CA GLY A 44 21.77 -6.14 18.44
C GLY A 44 22.33 -7.03 17.32
N GLY A 45 23.08 -6.46 16.37
CA GLY A 45 23.66 -7.21 15.24
C GLY A 45 22.63 -7.69 14.21
N THR A 46 21.47 -7.03 14.18
CA THR A 46 20.40 -7.32 13.23
C THR A 46 20.49 -6.45 11.97
N TRP A 47 19.57 -6.67 11.03
CA TRP A 47 19.52 -5.99 9.74
C TRP A 47 18.15 -5.38 9.50
N CYS A 48 18.11 -4.22 8.88
CA CYS A 48 16.89 -3.53 8.45
C CYS A 48 17.08 -2.98 7.04
N TYR A 49 16.11 -2.23 6.53
CA TYR A 49 16.18 -1.71 5.18
C TYR A 49 15.55 -0.32 5.03
N ASP A 50 16.06 0.40 4.03
CA ASP A 50 15.50 1.63 3.50
C ASP A 50 15.02 1.41 2.08
N ILE A 51 13.95 2.12 1.69
CA ILE A 51 13.46 2.18 0.31
C ILE A 51 13.51 3.61 -0.17
N TYR A 52 14.03 3.79 -1.38
CA TYR A 52 14.17 5.07 -2.03
C TYR A 52 13.34 5.10 -3.30
N ALA A 53 12.63 6.19 -3.53
CA ALA A 53 11.99 6.51 -4.80
C ALA A 53 12.76 7.68 -5.43
N ASP A 54 13.30 7.46 -6.64
CA ASP A 54 14.08 8.48 -7.38
C ASP A 54 15.22 9.07 -6.55
N GLY A 55 15.87 8.22 -5.75
CA GLY A 55 16.99 8.59 -4.88
C GLY A 55 16.58 9.26 -3.56
N ARG A 56 15.30 9.58 -3.35
CA ARG A 56 14.79 10.14 -2.08
C ARG A 56 14.30 9.02 -1.17
N MET A 57 14.71 9.06 0.10
CA MET A 57 14.27 8.06 1.08
C MET A 57 12.77 8.19 1.31
N MET A 58 12.05 7.10 1.05
CA MET A 58 10.59 7.04 1.14
C MET A 58 10.14 6.22 2.34
N ILE A 59 10.83 5.11 2.63
CA ILE A 59 10.55 4.26 3.78
C ILE A 59 11.87 4.00 4.50
N HIS A 60 11.88 4.25 5.80
CA HIS A 60 12.90 3.79 6.73
C HIS A 60 12.25 2.76 7.64
N GLN A 61 12.63 1.49 7.53
CA GLN A 61 11.99 0.40 8.27
C GLN A 61 12.99 -0.20 9.28
N PRO A 62 13.03 0.31 10.52
CA PRO A 62 14.06 -0.05 11.49
C PRO A 62 13.86 -1.44 12.13
N SER A 63 12.70 -2.08 11.93
CA SER A 63 12.33 -3.37 12.54
C SER A 63 11.58 -4.27 11.56
N ILE A 64 11.37 -5.54 11.93
CA ILE A 64 10.58 -6.48 11.11
C ILE A 64 9.12 -5.98 11.05
N PRO A 65 8.57 -5.68 9.86
CA PRO A 65 7.17 -5.26 9.75
C PRO A 65 6.21 -6.34 10.25
N GLY A 66 5.08 -5.95 10.84
CA GLY A 66 4.05 -6.90 11.28
C GLY A 66 4.44 -7.81 12.45
N MET A 67 5.60 -7.59 13.07
CA MET A 67 6.05 -8.26 14.29
C MET A 67 6.04 -7.28 15.47
N PRO A 68 5.71 -7.74 16.69
CA PRO A 68 5.85 -6.92 17.88
C PRO A 68 7.32 -6.67 18.23
N GLY A 69 7.60 -5.48 18.78
CA GLY A 69 8.93 -5.06 19.23
C GLY A 69 9.76 -4.34 18.16
N ASN A 70 11.03 -4.11 18.48
CA ASN A 70 11.96 -3.28 17.68
C ASN A 70 13.14 -4.08 17.10
N ALA A 71 13.01 -5.39 16.99
CA ALA A 71 14.06 -6.25 16.46
C ALA A 71 14.12 -6.14 14.93
N GLY A 72 15.33 -6.08 14.38
CA GLY A 72 15.59 -6.26 12.94
C GLY A 72 15.66 -7.73 12.54
N PHE A 73 15.90 -7.97 11.26
CA PHE A 73 16.10 -9.29 10.69
C PHE A 73 17.42 -9.92 11.15
N LYS A 74 17.42 -11.23 11.37
CA LYS A 74 18.63 -11.99 11.75
C LYS A 74 19.70 -11.99 10.66
N THR A 75 19.31 -11.88 9.39
CA THR A 75 20.24 -11.92 8.25
C THR A 75 19.96 -10.81 7.25
N LYS A 76 20.99 -10.39 6.52
CA LYS A 76 20.87 -9.44 5.38
C LYS A 76 19.89 -9.94 4.33
N THR A 77 19.96 -11.23 4.01
CA THR A 77 19.12 -11.86 2.99
C THR A 77 17.64 -11.83 3.37
N SER A 78 17.30 -12.00 4.65
CA SER A 78 15.93 -11.84 5.14
C SER A 78 15.43 -10.41 4.95
N ALA A 79 16.23 -9.41 5.34
CA ALA A 79 15.88 -8.00 5.14
C ALA A 79 15.70 -7.66 3.65
N GLU A 80 16.57 -8.18 2.80
CA GLU A 80 16.51 -7.97 1.35
C GLU A 80 15.26 -8.55 0.70
N LYS A 81 14.88 -9.79 1.01
CA LYS A 81 13.65 -10.39 0.48
C LYS A 81 12.41 -9.57 0.82
N VAL A 82 12.34 -9.05 2.04
CA VAL A 82 11.21 -8.23 2.49
C VAL A 82 11.25 -6.84 1.85
N ALA A 83 12.43 -6.22 1.73
CA ALA A 83 12.58 -4.95 1.01
C ALA A 83 12.09 -5.07 -0.45
N GLN A 84 12.46 -6.16 -1.13
CA GLN A 84 11.99 -6.46 -2.49
C GLN A 84 10.47 -6.66 -2.55
N LEU A 85 9.87 -7.34 -1.57
CA LEU A 85 8.40 -7.47 -1.48
C LEU A 85 7.74 -6.10 -1.36
N VAL A 86 8.24 -5.24 -0.49
CA VAL A 86 7.70 -3.89 -0.29
C VAL A 86 7.84 -3.06 -1.56
N VAL A 87 9.00 -3.10 -2.24
CA VAL A 87 9.20 -2.46 -3.55
C VAL A 87 8.16 -2.92 -4.57
N ARG A 88 7.88 -4.23 -4.65
CA ARG A 88 6.84 -4.76 -5.55
C ARG A 88 5.45 -4.20 -5.19
N LYS A 89 5.10 -4.18 -3.90
CA LYS A 89 3.81 -3.64 -3.43
C LYS A 89 3.62 -2.17 -3.75
N ILE A 90 4.68 -1.37 -3.61
CA ILE A 90 4.66 0.06 -3.98
C ILE A 90 4.41 0.22 -5.47
N LYS A 91 5.07 -0.58 -6.34
CA LYS A 91 4.83 -0.53 -7.80
C LYS A 91 3.38 -0.87 -8.16
N THR A 92 2.76 -1.80 -7.43
CA THR A 92 1.36 -2.20 -7.67
C THR A 92 0.33 -1.26 -7.04
N GLY A 93 0.75 -0.18 -6.38
CA GLY A 93 -0.17 0.82 -5.81
C GLY A 93 -0.72 0.47 -4.42
N LEU A 94 -0.17 -0.54 -3.75
CA LEU A 94 -0.54 -0.87 -2.37
C LEU A 94 0.18 0.09 -1.41
N LEU A 95 -0.54 1.13 -0.98
CA LEU A 95 -0.07 2.14 -0.03
C LEU A 95 -1.03 2.27 1.16
N PRO A 96 -0.56 2.22 2.42
CA PRO A 96 0.81 1.90 2.83
C PRO A 96 1.17 0.44 2.53
N PRO A 97 2.43 0.13 2.19
CA PRO A 97 2.82 -1.24 1.90
C PRO A 97 2.96 -2.03 3.20
N SER A 98 1.87 -2.67 3.61
CA SER A 98 1.87 -3.58 4.75
C SER A 98 2.45 -4.94 4.36
N VAL A 99 3.23 -5.56 5.23
CA VAL A 99 3.71 -6.95 5.07
C VAL A 99 3.05 -7.82 6.13
N ALA A 100 2.32 -8.84 5.69
CA ALA A 100 1.65 -9.78 6.58
C ALA A 100 2.63 -10.86 7.08
N LEU A 101 2.31 -11.44 8.24
CA LEU A 101 3.12 -12.49 8.86
C LEU A 101 3.33 -13.70 7.93
N ASP A 102 2.29 -14.08 7.20
CA ASP A 102 2.34 -15.24 6.28
C ASP A 102 3.24 -14.99 5.07
N GLU A 103 3.38 -13.73 4.65
CA GLU A 103 4.32 -13.33 3.61
C GLU A 103 5.77 -13.43 4.11
N LEU A 104 6.03 -13.02 5.36
CA LEU A 104 7.36 -13.18 5.98
C LEU A 104 7.76 -14.66 6.08
N LYS A 105 6.83 -15.52 6.50
CA LYS A 105 7.05 -16.98 6.58
C LYS A 105 7.28 -17.58 5.19
N SER A 106 6.48 -17.20 4.21
CA SER A 106 6.65 -17.67 2.82
C SER A 106 8.00 -17.28 2.22
N LEU A 107 8.51 -16.09 2.56
CA LEU A 107 9.84 -15.64 2.16
C LEU A 107 10.98 -16.31 2.95
N LYS A 108 10.66 -17.06 4.01
CA LYS A 108 11.63 -17.58 4.99
C LYS A 108 12.48 -16.45 5.56
N ALA A 109 11.86 -15.29 5.79
CA ALA A 109 12.52 -14.11 6.33
C ALA A 109 12.57 -14.14 7.87
N ILE A 110 11.64 -14.87 8.48
CA ILE A 110 11.52 -15.14 9.92
C ILE A 110 11.40 -16.64 10.17
#